data_AF-A0A357GUH8-F1
#
_entry.id   AF-A0A357GUH8-F1
#
_cell.length_a   1.000
_cell.length_b   1.000
_cell.length_c   1.000
_cell.angle_alpha   90.00
_cell.angle_beta   90.00
_cell.angle_gamma   90.00
#
_symmetry.space_group_name_H-M   'P 1'
#
loop_
_entity.id
_entity.type
_entity.pdbx_description
1 polymer ?
#
loop_
_entity_poly.entity_id
_entity_poly.type
_entity_poly.pdbx_seq_one_letter_code
_entity_poly.pdbx_strand_id
1 'polypeptide(L)'
;MNNALLAFYLMFLLGCFIASIFIIYHITRYSINKKSSTTMLILFISVFLILFLINLSAFGALDLDESLKFMPSLNINPSSF
;
A
#
# COMPACT_ATOMS: atom_id res chain seq x y z
N MET A 1 16.87 -3.59 -9.35
CA MET A 1 15.81 -2.96 -8.52
C MET A 1 16.15 -1.51 -8.21
N ASN A 2 15.40 -0.55 -8.77
CA ASN A 2 15.65 0.88 -8.55
C ASN A 2 15.35 1.28 -7.09
N ASN A 3 16.36 1.77 -6.37
CA ASN A 3 16.25 2.13 -4.95
C ASN A 3 15.16 3.18 -4.68
N ALA A 4 14.85 4.05 -5.65
CA ALA A 4 13.80 5.05 -5.51
C ALA A 4 12.38 4.44 -5.51
N LEU A 5 12.12 3.45 -6.37
CA LEU A 5 10.82 2.75 -6.41
C LEU A 5 10.61 1.92 -5.15
N LEU A 6 11.66 1.27 -4.66
CA LEU A 6 11.63 0.56 -3.39
C LEU A 6 11.29 1.50 -2.23
N ALA A 7 11.93 2.67 -2.18
CA ALA A 7 11.66 3.67 -1.15
C ALA A 7 10.20 4.18 -1.19
N PHE A 8 9.67 4.45 -2.38
CA PHE A 8 8.27 4.85 -2.56
C PHE A 8 7.29 3.77 -2.10
N TYR A 9 7.54 2.51 -2.48
CA TYR A 9 6.72 1.38 -2.04
C TYR A 9 6.73 1.22 -0.52
N LEU A 10 7.90 1.34 0.11
CA LEU A 10 8.03 1.29 1.57
C LEU A 10 7.29 2.44 2.27
N MET A 11 7.35 3.67 1.73
CA MET A 11 6.57 4.79 2.26
C MET A 11 5.06 4.56 2.15
N PHE A 12 4.60 4.03 1.02
CA PHE A 12 3.19 3.66 0.84
C PHE A 12 2.77 2.57 1.84
N LEU A 13 3.58 1.53 2.00
CA LEU A 13 3.34 0.43 2.92
C LEU A 13 3.27 0.90 4.38
N LEU A 14 4.15 1.83 4.76
CA LEU A 14 4.11 2.49 6.07
C LEU A 14 2.80 3.28 6.26
N GLY A 15 2.37 4.02 5.24
CA GLY A 15 1.09 4.75 5.25
C GLY A 15 -0.12 3.83 5.46
N CYS A 16 -0.16 2.70 4.76
CA CYS A 16 -1.19 1.67 4.96
C CYS A 16 -1.18 1.12 6.39
N PHE A 17 0.00 0.90 6.97
CA PHE A 17 0.12 0.43 8.34
C PHE A 17 -0.43 1.45 9.35
N ILE A 18 -0.07 2.71 9.21
CA ILE A 18 -0.57 3.80 10.08
C ILE A 18 -2.09 3.91 9.96
N ALA A 19 -2.63 3.90 8.74
CA ALA A 19 -4.08 3.94 8.51
C ALA A 19 -4.80 2.75 9.17
N SER A 20 -4.24 1.54 9.06
CA SER A 20 -4.81 0.34 9.68
C SER A 20 -4.89 0.45 11.21
N ILE A 21 -3.88 1.04 11.84
CA ILE A 21 -3.87 1.28 13.30
C ILE A 21 -4.99 2.24 13.69
N PHE A 22 -5.18 3.33 12.93
CA PHE A 22 -6.28 4.27 13.17
C PHE A 22 -7.65 3.60 13.07
N ILE A 23 -7.86 2.73 12.09
CA ILE A 23 -9.11 1.98 11.90
C ILE A 23 -9.33 1.01 13.07
N ILE A 24 -8.32 0.24 13.45
CA ILE A 24 -8.38 -0.69 14.59
C ILE A 24 -8.71 0.06 15.88
N TYR A 25 -8.02 1.17 16.14
CA TYR A 25 -8.27 2.02 17.30
C TYR A 25 -9.71 2.56 17.28
N HIS A 26 -10.16 3.06 16.14
CA HIS A 26 -11.51 3.61 15.99
C HIS A 26 -12.58 2.54 16.28
N ILE A 27 -12.46 1.36 15.66
CA ILE A 27 -13.42 0.26 15.86
C ILE A 27 -13.45 -0.14 17.35
N THR A 28 -12.28 -0.33 17.96
CA THR A 28 -12.17 -0.80 19.35
C THR A 28 -12.72 0.21 20.36
N ARG A 29 -12.46 1.51 20.14
CA ARG A 29 -12.82 2.58 21.07
C ARG A 29 -14.27 3.05 20.91
N TYR A 30 -14.74 3.23 19.68
CA TYR A 30 -16.04 3.86 19.41
C TYR A 30 -17.19 2.87 19.19
N SER A 31 -16.94 1.57 19.12
CA SER A 31 -18.02 0.59 19.00
C SER A 31 -18.80 0.45 20.32
N ILE A 32 -20.09 0.78 20.26
CA ILE A 32 -21.07 0.62 21.35
C ILE A 32 -21.29 -0.86 21.68
N ASN A 33 -21.26 -1.75 20.67
CA ASN A 33 -21.46 -3.19 20.86
C ASN A 33 -20.13 -3.94 20.71
N LYS A 34 -19.54 -4.33 21.85
CA LYS A 34 -18.24 -5.02 21.90
C LYS A 34 -18.21 -6.34 21.12
N LYS A 35 -19.29 -7.13 21.10
CA LYS A 35 -19.36 -8.38 20.31
C LYS A 35 -19.33 -8.11 18.81
N SER A 36 -20.11 -7.13 18.35
CA SER A 36 -20.10 -6.71 16.95
C SER A 36 -18.77 -6.09 16.54
N SER A 37 -18.14 -5.35 17.46
CA SER A 37 -16.82 -4.75 17.26
C SER A 37 -15.74 -5.78 16.98
N THR A 38 -15.69 -6.85 17.78
CA THR A 38 -14.69 -7.91 17.61
C THR A 38 -14.85 -8.61 16.27
N THR A 39 -16.09 -8.85 15.84
CA THR A 39 -16.36 -9.46 14.53
C THR A 39 -15.87 -8.57 13.39
N MET A 40 -16.17 -7.27 13.43
CA MET A 40 -15.68 -6.30 12.44
C MET A 40 -14.16 -6.16 12.45
N LEU A 41 -13.54 -6.21 13.63
CA LEU A 41 -12.09 -6.17 13.77
C LEU A 41 -11.43 -7.41 13.13
N ILE A 42 -11.95 -8.61 13.41
CA ILE A 42 -11.44 -9.86 12.83
C ILE A 42 -11.56 -9.80 11.31
N LEU A 43 -12.73 -9.42 10.78
CA LEU A 43 -12.94 -9.28 9.34
C LEU A 43 -11.97 -8.28 8.71
N PHE A 44 -11.78 -7.10 9.33
CA PHE A 44 -10.84 -6.10 8.84
C PHE A 44 -9.41 -6.65 8.80
N ILE A 45 -8.94 -7.27 9.89
CA ILE A 45 -7.58 -7.83 9.98
C ILE A 45 -7.39 -8.93 8.94
N SER A 46 -8.36 -9.85 8.79
CA SER A 46 -8.28 -10.94 7.81
C SER A 46 -8.19 -10.41 6.37
N VAL A 47 -9.07 -9.47 5.99
CA VAL A 47 -9.06 -8.88 4.64
C VAL A 47 -7.78 -8.07 4.42
N PHE A 48 -7.37 -7.27 5.39
CA PHE A 48 -6.14 -6.49 5.32
C PHE A 48 -4.91 -7.40 5.11
N LEU A 49 -4.81 -8.51 5.84
CA LEU A 49 -3.69 -9.42 5.75
C LEU A 49 -3.63 -10.14 4.40
N ILE A 50 -4.78 -10.57 3.86
CA ILE A 50 -4.88 -11.14 2.52
C ILE A 50 -4.41 -10.13 1.46
N LEU A 51 -4.96 -8.91 1.50
CA LEU A 51 -4.58 -7.87 0.55
C LEU A 51 -3.11 -7.48 0.68
N PHE A 52 -2.58 -7.43 1.90
CA PHE A 52 -1.17 -7.14 2.17
C PHE A 52 -0.25 -8.20 1.57
N LEU A 53 -0.55 -9.49 1.76
CA LEU A 53 0.23 -10.58 1.17
C LEU A 53 0.18 -10.57 -0.35
N ILE A 54 -1.00 -10.32 -0.94
CA ILE A 54 -1.14 -10.17 -2.39
C ILE A 54 -0.30 -9.00 -2.89
N ASN A 55 -0.35 -7.84 -2.22
CA ASN A 55 0.42 -6.66 -2.60
C ASN A 55 1.93 -6.92 -2.52
N LEU A 56 2.39 -7.58 -1.46
CA LEU A 56 3.78 -7.93 -1.26
C LEU A 56 4.27 -8.92 -2.31
N SER A 57 3.47 -9.95 -2.60
CA SER A 57 3.79 -10.94 -3.63
C SER A 57 3.79 -10.33 -5.03
N ALA A 58 2.82 -9.47 -5.35
CA ALA A 58 2.74 -8.81 -6.64
C ALA A 58 3.93 -7.86 -6.84
N PHE A 59 4.31 -7.09 -5.81
CA PHE A 59 5.48 -6.22 -5.88
C PHE A 59 6.79 -7.00 -6.01
N GLY A 60 6.94 -8.13 -5.30
CA GLY A 60 8.10 -9.00 -5.43
C GLY A 60 8.20 -9.73 -6.76
N ALA A 61 7.07 -9.94 -7.45
CA ALA A 61 7.02 -10.58 -8.77
C ALA A 61 7.16 -9.59 -9.93
N LEU A 62 7.18 -8.27 -9.68
CA LEU A 62 7.38 -7.27 -10.73
C LEU A 62 8.84 -7.31 -11.21
N ASP A 63 9.01 -7.57 -12.51
CA ASP A 63 10.27 -7.32 -13.19
C ASP A 63 10.44 -5.80 -13.38
N LEU A 64 11.12 -5.20 -12.39
CA LEU A 64 11.26 -3.75 -12.25
C LEU A 64 12.09 -3.13 -13.37
N ASP A 65 12.88 -3.92 -14.08
CA ASP A 65 13.72 -3.46 -15.18
C ASP A 65 12.93 -3.32 -16.50
N GLU A 66 11.81 -4.03 -16.67
CA GLU A 66 10.90 -3.85 -17.81
C GLU A 66 9.86 -2.75 -17.57
N SER A 67 9.35 -2.64 -16.35
CA SER A 67 8.32 -1.65 -16.01
C SER A 67 8.80 -0.20 -16.08
N LEU A 68 10.12 0.05 -15.95
CA LEU A 68 10.71 1.39 -16.09
C LEU A 68 10.93 1.79 -17.57
N LYS A 69 11.03 0.83 -18.49
CA LYS A 69 11.08 1.09 -19.95
C LYS A 69 9.76 1.59 -20.51
N PHE A 70 8.65 1.40 -19.78
CA PHE A 70 7.33 1.91 -20.14
C PHE A 70 7.08 3.36 -19.72
N MET A 71 8.01 4.04 -19.04
CA MET A 71 7.99 5.51 -18.97
C MET A 71 8.62 6.02 -20.26
N PRO A 72 7.83 6.41 -21.29
CA PRO A 72 8.42 6.95 -22.50
C PRO A 72 9.07 8.26 -22.09
N SER A 73 10.32 8.42 -22.53
CA SER A 73 11.11 9.65 -22.45
C SER A 73 10.21 10.88 -22.51
N LEU A 74 10.02 11.54 -21.36
CA LEU A 74 9.56 12.93 -21.32
C LEU A 74 10.72 13.75 -21.87
N ASN A 75 10.87 13.70 -23.19
CA ASN A 75 11.82 14.50 -23.95
C ASN A 75 11.30 15.93 -23.87
N ILE A 76 11.61 16.62 -22.77
CA ILE A 76 11.54 18.07 -22.69
C ILE A 76 12.63 18.56 -23.63
N ASN A 77 12.30 18.63 -24.91
CA ASN A 77 13.16 19.21 -25.93
C ASN A 77 13.27 20.71 -25.62
N PRO A 78 14.43 21.24 -25.17
CA PRO A 78 14.60 22.66 -24.96
C PRO A 78 15.05 23.26 -26.30
N SER A 79 14.18 23.26 -27.30
CA SER A 79 14.45 23.95 -28.57
C SER A 79 13.23 24.73 -29.04
N SER A 80 13.06 25.92 -28.47
CA SER A 80 12.74 27.16 -29.20
C SER A 80 12.33 28.27 -28.23
N PHE A 81 13.27 29.11 -27.80
CA PHE A 81 13.18 30.58 -27.76
C PHE A 81 14.57 31.15 -27.56
#